data_AF-A0A942GKS1-F1
#
_entry.id   AF-A0A942GKS1-F1
#
_cell.length_a   1.000
_cell.length_b   1.000
_cell.length_c   1.000
_cell.angle_alpha   90.00
_cell.angle_beta   90.00
_cell.angle_gamma   90.00
#
_symmetry.space_group_name_H-M   'P 1'
#
loop_
_entity.id
_entity.type
_entity.pdbx_description
1 polymer ?
#
loop_
_entity_poly.entity_id
_entity_poly.type
_entity_poly.pdbx_seq_one_letter_code
_entity_poly.pdbx_strand_id
1 'polypeptide(L)'
;MSVLKLTAKLIQEAEIKLKSDGLNIAVLQETILQKELKLLSKIEKKKIVIKKKKFFNFSRAENFKGYKKEIISDLAAKGICPGCLHQKGSESFYIHEIIRFYKDEEFQKKYEDEKIMLCRNHFLLLLNEADGVEIFDYFINLQLHKITILQKQLAGFVAKHDYRLRKEMTGIEEKSWANVFEYFGSKKYITSSK
;
A
#
# COMPACT_ATOMS: atom_id res chain seq x y z
N MET A 1 8.38 7.05 16.60
CA MET A 1 7.01 7.26 17.13
C MET A 1 6.65 8.71 16.85
N SER A 2 5.85 9.01 15.81
CA SER A 2 5.74 10.38 15.27
C SER A 2 4.99 11.31 16.23
N VAL A 3 5.52 12.51 16.44
CA VAL A 3 5.10 13.51 17.43
C VAL A 3 3.57 13.74 17.47
N LEU A 4 2.87 13.72 16.31
CA LEU A 4 1.41 13.92 16.24
C LEU A 4 0.53 12.70 16.59
N LYS A 5 1.05 11.48 16.44
CA LYS A 5 0.39 10.24 16.91
C LYS A 5 0.56 10.06 18.42
N LEU A 6 1.74 10.43 18.93
CA LEU A 6 1.95 10.52 20.37
C LEU A 6 0.91 11.46 20.94
N THR A 7 0.74 12.65 20.39
CA THR A 7 -0.14 13.66 20.99
C THR A 7 -1.59 13.20 21.07
N ALA A 8 -2.23 12.74 20.00
CA ALA A 8 -3.66 12.41 20.06
C ALA A 8 -3.98 11.23 20.99
N LYS A 9 -3.15 10.18 20.96
CA LYS A 9 -3.33 9.00 21.82
C LYS A 9 -2.94 9.27 23.27
N LEU A 10 -1.84 9.99 23.53
CA LEU A 10 -1.43 10.40 24.88
C LEU A 10 -2.44 11.38 25.50
N ILE A 11 -3.03 12.29 24.71
CA ILE A 11 -4.08 13.19 25.20
C ILE A 11 -5.34 12.39 25.56
N GLN A 12 -5.74 11.42 24.75
CA GLN A 12 -6.87 10.52 25.06
C GLN A 12 -6.62 9.68 26.32
N GLU A 13 -5.43 9.10 26.46
CA GLU A 13 -5.04 8.34 27.65
C GLU A 13 -4.91 9.23 28.91
N ALA A 14 -4.46 10.47 28.75
CA ALA A 14 -4.40 11.45 29.83
C ALA A 14 -5.80 11.90 30.28
N GLU A 15 -6.74 12.12 29.36
CA GLU A 15 -8.12 12.47 29.72
C GLU A 15 -8.84 11.32 30.44
N ILE A 16 -8.63 10.07 30.01
CA ILE A 16 -9.14 8.88 30.71
C ILE A 16 -8.58 8.82 32.14
N LYS A 17 -7.28 9.07 32.33
CA LYS A 17 -6.63 9.12 33.65
C LYS A 17 -7.13 10.28 34.52
N LEU A 18 -7.46 11.41 33.92
CA LEU A 18 -7.95 12.61 34.60
C LEU A 18 -9.47 12.59 34.85
N LYS A 19 -10.18 11.54 34.42
CA LYS A 19 -11.66 11.48 34.40
C LYS A 19 -12.29 12.69 33.71
N SER A 20 -11.62 13.21 32.67
CA SER A 20 -12.15 14.29 31.85
C SER A 20 -13.27 13.73 30.94
N ASP A 21 -14.27 14.55 30.66
CA ASP A 21 -15.46 14.22 29.89
C ASP A 21 -15.25 14.22 28.36
N GLY A 22 -14.02 14.41 27.89
CA GLY A 22 -13.70 14.45 26.45
C GLY A 22 -13.79 15.83 25.81
N LEU A 23 -14.18 16.87 26.56
CA LEU A 23 -14.49 18.18 25.99
C LEU A 23 -13.26 18.85 25.35
N ASN A 24 -12.07 18.75 25.94
CA ASN A 24 -10.88 19.41 25.38
C ASN A 24 -10.40 18.72 24.10
N ILE A 25 -10.48 17.39 24.04
CA ILE A 25 -10.23 16.64 22.79
C ILE A 25 -11.26 17.02 21.72
N ALA A 26 -12.53 17.11 22.08
CA ALA A 26 -13.60 17.48 21.14
C ALA A 26 -13.36 18.88 20.55
N VAL A 27 -13.02 19.88 21.37
CA VAL A 27 -12.72 21.25 20.91
C VAL A 27 -11.49 21.29 20.00
N LEU A 28 -10.45 20.50 20.31
CA LEU A 28 -9.24 20.44 19.49
C LEU A 28 -9.51 19.76 18.14
N GLN A 29 -10.30 18.69 18.13
CA GLN A 29 -10.74 18.01 16.91
C GLN A 29 -11.67 18.90 16.07
N GLU A 30 -12.60 19.61 16.69
CA GLU A 30 -13.50 20.54 16.03
C GLU A 30 -12.72 21.69 15.37
N THR A 31 -11.71 22.22 16.04
CA THR A 31 -10.81 23.25 15.48
C THR A 31 -10.05 22.75 14.24
N ILE A 32 -9.58 21.50 14.25
CA ILE A 32 -8.92 20.88 13.09
C ILE A 32 -9.92 20.71 11.95
N LEU A 33 -11.13 20.22 12.25
CA LEU A 33 -12.19 20.01 11.27
C LEU A 33 -12.63 21.34 10.62
N GLN A 34 -12.75 22.41 11.40
CA GLN A 34 -13.07 23.74 10.87
C GLN A 34 -11.98 24.27 9.92
N LYS A 35 -10.71 23.99 10.19
CA LYS A 35 -9.60 24.36 9.28
C LYS A 35 -9.68 23.58 7.96
N GLU A 36 -9.96 22.29 8.04
CA GLU A 36 -10.16 21.42 6.86
C GLU A 36 -11.34 21.91 6.01
N LEU A 37 -12.48 22.19 6.64
CA LEU A 37 -13.68 22.74 5.98
C LEU A 37 -13.40 24.09 5.30
N LYS A 38 -12.64 24.98 5.94
CA LYS A 38 -12.21 26.25 5.33
C LYS A 38 -11.32 26.04 4.12
N LEU A 39 -10.47 25.01 4.12
CA LEU A 39 -9.56 24.71 3.01
C LEU A 39 -10.32 24.07 1.84
N LEU A 40 -11.18 23.10 2.10
CA LEU A 40 -12.04 22.47 1.09
C LEU A 40 -13.04 23.45 0.46
N SER A 41 -13.66 24.32 1.25
CA SER A 41 -14.55 25.36 0.73
C SER A 41 -13.82 26.42 -0.10
N LYS A 42 -12.56 26.74 0.22
CA LYS A 42 -11.72 27.58 -0.65
C LYS A 42 -11.46 26.91 -2.00
N ILE A 43 -11.19 25.60 -2.00
CA ILE A 43 -11.01 24.82 -3.24
C ILE A 43 -12.30 24.80 -4.07
N GLU A 44 -13.44 24.59 -3.43
CA GLU A 44 -14.75 24.61 -4.08
C GLU A 44 -15.04 25.99 -4.70
N LYS A 45 -14.81 27.08 -3.97
CA LYS A 45 -14.98 28.46 -4.47
C LYS A 45 -14.03 28.77 -5.63
N LYS A 46 -12.77 28.33 -5.58
CA LYS A 46 -11.81 28.48 -6.70
C LYS A 46 -12.31 27.79 -7.97
N LYS A 47 -12.94 26.60 -7.86
CA LYS A 47 -13.54 25.87 -9.00
C LYS A 47 -14.65 26.68 -9.71
N ILE A 48 -15.44 27.44 -8.95
CA ILE A 48 -16.51 28.31 -9.47
C ILE A 48 -15.93 29.51 -10.24
N VAL A 49 -14.86 30.13 -9.74
CA VAL A 49 -14.17 31.26 -10.40
C VAL A 49 -13.52 30.82 -11.72
N ILE A 50 -12.89 29.64 -11.74
CA ILE A 50 -12.30 29.06 -12.97
C ILE A 50 -13.39 28.79 -14.02
N LYS A 51 -14.59 28.31 -13.62
CA LYS A 51 -15.73 28.16 -14.54
C LYS A 51 -16.20 29.49 -15.14
N LYS A 52 -16.18 30.60 -14.39
CA LYS A 52 -16.56 31.92 -14.92
C LYS A 52 -15.54 32.48 -15.94
N LYS A 53 -14.25 32.19 -15.77
CA LYS A 53 -13.19 32.59 -16.73
C LYS A 53 -13.13 31.72 -18.01
N LYS A 54 -13.91 30.63 -18.09
CA LYS A 54 -13.93 29.69 -19.25
C LYS A 54 -14.49 30.26 -20.56
N PHE A 55 -14.91 31.53 -20.61
CA PHE A 55 -15.34 32.19 -21.85
C PHE A 55 -14.18 32.59 -22.78
N PHE A 56 -12.92 32.50 -22.34
CA PHE A 56 -11.75 32.66 -23.21
C PHE A 56 -10.93 31.36 -23.26
N ASN A 57 -10.94 30.68 -24.41
CA ASN A 57 -10.30 29.39 -24.64
C ASN A 57 -8.87 29.55 -25.19
N PHE A 58 -7.86 28.95 -24.55
CA PHE A 58 -6.85 28.12 -25.24
C PHE A 58 -5.91 27.27 -24.33
N SER A 59 -5.83 27.48 -23.01
CA SER A 59 -4.93 26.68 -22.12
C SER A 59 -5.69 25.95 -21.01
N ARG A 60 -6.47 24.89 -21.34
CA ARG A 60 -7.25 24.15 -20.32
C ARG A 60 -6.46 23.02 -19.64
N ALA A 61 -5.54 22.36 -20.34
CA ALA A 61 -4.83 21.18 -19.82
C ALA A 61 -3.68 21.54 -18.87
N GLU A 62 -2.89 22.56 -19.19
CA GLU A 62 -1.80 23.04 -18.31
C GLU A 62 -2.33 23.66 -17.01
N ASN A 63 -3.40 24.46 -17.12
CA ASN A 63 -4.06 25.06 -15.96
C ASN A 63 -4.69 24.02 -15.02
N PHE A 64 -5.19 22.89 -15.53
CA PHE A 64 -5.71 21.82 -14.67
C PHE A 64 -4.61 21.07 -13.94
N LYS A 65 -3.47 20.81 -14.60
CA LYS A 65 -2.31 20.16 -13.98
C LYS A 65 -1.73 21.03 -12.85
N GLY A 66 -1.59 22.34 -13.09
CA GLY A 66 -1.16 23.32 -12.08
C GLY A 66 -2.13 23.41 -10.90
N TYR A 67 -3.42 23.56 -11.17
CA TYR A 67 -4.48 23.61 -10.16
C TYR A 67 -4.55 22.33 -9.31
N LYS A 68 -4.43 21.16 -9.95
CA LYS A 68 -4.39 19.87 -9.25
C LYS A 68 -3.15 19.77 -8.35
N LYS A 69 -1.99 20.24 -8.80
CA LYS A 69 -0.75 20.23 -8.02
C LYS A 69 -0.85 21.16 -6.79
N GLU A 70 -1.43 22.35 -6.96
CA GLU A 70 -1.69 23.30 -5.87
C GLU A 70 -2.61 22.70 -4.81
N ILE A 71 -3.75 22.12 -5.22
CA ILE A 71 -4.68 21.45 -4.31
C ILE A 71 -4.03 20.29 -3.56
N ILE A 72 -3.31 19.42 -4.28
CA ILE A 72 -2.65 18.27 -3.68
C ILE A 72 -1.58 18.75 -2.69
N SER A 73 -0.85 19.82 -3.00
CA SER A 73 0.13 20.42 -2.08
C SER A 73 -0.52 21.00 -0.83
N ASP A 74 -1.68 21.66 -0.98
CA ASP A 74 -2.42 22.25 0.15
C ASP A 74 -3.04 21.19 1.06
N LEU A 75 -3.51 20.07 0.47
CA LEU A 75 -4.11 18.92 1.17
C LEU A 75 -3.09 17.86 1.58
N ALA A 76 -1.83 17.97 1.14
CA ALA A 76 -0.81 16.99 1.48
C ALA A 76 -0.67 16.93 3.00
N ALA A 77 -0.75 15.71 3.54
CA ALA A 77 -0.57 15.51 4.97
C ALA A 77 0.81 16.02 5.40
N LYS A 78 0.83 17.08 6.20
CA LYS A 78 2.05 17.62 6.82
C LYS A 78 2.32 16.84 8.10
N GLY A 79 2.80 15.61 7.97
CA GLY A 79 3.08 14.73 9.09
C GLY A 79 2.99 13.24 8.74
N ILE A 80 3.21 12.39 9.73
CA ILE A 80 3.16 10.94 9.56
C ILE A 80 1.71 10.47 9.78
N CYS A 81 1.09 9.92 8.73
CA CYS A 81 -0.27 9.40 8.80
C CYS A 81 -0.39 8.26 9.82
N PRO A 82 -1.37 8.33 10.74
CA PRO A 82 -1.47 7.31 11.75
C PRO A 82 -1.69 5.87 11.24
N GLY A 83 -2.57 5.73 10.25
CA GLY A 83 -2.84 4.43 9.62
C GLY A 83 -1.60 3.87 8.92
N CYS A 84 -0.94 4.67 8.08
CA CYS A 84 0.25 4.24 7.34
C CYS A 84 1.40 3.83 8.27
N LEU A 85 1.60 4.51 9.41
CA LEU A 85 2.63 4.11 10.36
C LEU A 85 2.26 2.81 11.09
N HIS A 86 0.97 2.58 11.42
CA HIS A 86 0.57 1.29 12.00
C HIS A 86 0.71 0.17 10.98
N GLN A 87 0.30 0.39 9.74
CA GLN A 87 0.47 -0.58 8.65
C GLN A 87 1.93 -1.00 8.51
N LYS A 88 2.87 -0.05 8.44
CA LYS A 88 4.31 -0.34 8.41
C LYS A 88 4.79 -1.13 9.63
N GLY A 89 4.29 -0.77 10.81
CA GLY A 89 4.63 -1.49 12.05
C GLY A 89 4.12 -2.93 12.06
N SER A 90 2.89 -3.16 11.61
CA SER A 90 2.32 -4.50 11.45
C SER A 90 3.05 -5.32 10.39
N GLU A 91 3.39 -4.70 9.24
CA GLU A 91 4.17 -5.36 8.19
C GLU A 91 5.53 -5.85 8.72
N SER A 92 6.28 -4.98 9.41
CA SER A 92 7.54 -5.36 10.06
C SER A 92 7.35 -6.47 11.10
N PHE A 93 6.33 -6.38 11.96
CA PHE A 93 6.02 -7.42 12.94
C PHE A 93 5.81 -8.80 12.29
N TYR A 94 5.01 -8.89 11.23
CA TYR A 94 4.79 -10.17 10.54
C TYR A 94 6.04 -10.70 9.83
N ILE A 95 6.91 -9.82 9.31
CA ILE A 95 8.19 -10.24 8.73
C ILE A 95 9.09 -10.87 9.80
N HIS A 96 9.18 -10.27 10.99
CA HIS A 96 9.95 -10.85 12.09
C HIS A 96 9.40 -12.20 12.55
N GLU A 97 8.07 -12.38 12.57
CA GLU A 97 7.49 -13.69 12.89
C GLU A 97 7.82 -14.74 11.81
N ILE A 98 7.79 -14.38 10.52
CA ILE A 98 8.25 -15.30 9.45
C ILE A 98 9.71 -15.71 9.67
N ILE A 99 10.58 -14.75 9.98
CA ILE A 99 11.99 -15.03 10.27
C ILE A 99 12.13 -15.90 11.51
N ARG A 100 11.35 -15.65 12.57
CA ARG A 100 11.39 -16.42 13.81
C ARG A 100 10.98 -17.88 13.61
N PHE A 101 9.97 -18.13 12.77
CA PHE A 101 9.46 -19.47 12.50
C PHE A 101 10.18 -20.20 11.38
N TYR A 102 11.23 -19.64 10.77
CA TYR A 102 11.90 -20.28 9.63
C TYR A 102 12.45 -21.69 9.90
N LYS A 103 12.72 -22.03 11.17
CA LYS A 103 13.20 -23.35 11.63
C LYS A 103 12.10 -24.27 12.14
N ASP A 104 10.87 -23.78 12.22
CA ASP A 104 9.73 -24.60 12.59
C ASP A 104 9.32 -25.48 11.40
N GLU A 105 9.35 -26.80 11.56
CA GLU A 105 9.11 -27.76 10.47
C GLU A 105 7.70 -27.65 9.89
N GLU A 106 6.70 -27.38 10.73
CA GLU A 106 5.32 -27.21 10.29
C GLU A 106 5.18 -25.94 9.46
N PHE A 107 5.82 -24.85 9.89
CA PHE A 107 5.90 -23.61 9.15
C PHE A 107 6.62 -23.79 7.82
N GLN A 108 7.82 -24.40 7.80
CA GLN A 108 8.58 -24.64 6.58
C GLN A 108 7.74 -25.40 5.55
N LYS A 109 7.17 -26.54 5.96
CA LYS A 109 6.34 -27.36 5.08
C LYS A 109 5.17 -26.58 4.49
N LYS A 110 4.39 -25.89 5.33
CA LYS A 110 3.27 -25.07 4.85
C LYS A 110 3.74 -23.95 3.94
N TYR A 111 4.79 -23.24 4.33
CA TYR A 111 5.30 -22.11 3.59
C TYR A 111 5.88 -22.54 2.25
N GLU A 112 6.52 -23.71 2.14
CA GLU A 112 7.03 -24.28 0.90
C GLU A 112 5.93 -24.80 -0.02
N ASP A 113 4.96 -25.54 0.52
CA ASP A 113 3.85 -26.15 -0.23
C ASP A 113 2.86 -25.10 -0.76
N GLU A 114 2.68 -24.00 -0.03
CA GLU A 114 1.76 -22.95 -0.43
C GLU A 114 2.28 -22.14 -1.63
N LYS A 115 1.37 -21.90 -2.58
CA LYS A 115 1.58 -20.99 -3.72
C LYS A 115 1.78 -19.53 -3.29
N ILE A 116 1.57 -19.22 -2.01
CA ILE A 116 1.74 -17.88 -1.46
C ILE A 116 3.23 -17.55 -1.44
N MET A 117 3.60 -16.44 -2.05
CA MET A 117 4.95 -15.88 -1.99
C MET A 117 4.87 -14.44 -1.50
N LEU A 118 5.92 -13.98 -0.84
CA LEU A 118 6.01 -12.56 -0.53
C LEU A 118 6.10 -11.76 -1.84
N CYS A 119 5.40 -10.63 -1.88
CA CYS A 119 5.66 -9.66 -2.93
C CYS A 119 7.10 -9.14 -2.78
N ARG A 120 7.68 -8.66 -3.88
CA ARG A 120 9.06 -8.17 -3.95
C ARG A 120 9.42 -7.21 -2.82
N ASN A 121 8.50 -6.31 -2.45
CA ASN A 121 8.76 -5.34 -1.37
C ASN A 121 8.88 -6.02 0.00
N HIS A 122 7.98 -6.95 0.33
CA HIS A 122 8.04 -7.69 1.58
C HIS A 122 9.19 -8.69 1.61
N PHE A 123 9.54 -9.27 0.47
CA PHE A 123 10.71 -10.13 0.36
C PHE A 123 12.02 -9.36 0.60
N LEU A 124 12.16 -8.16 0.01
CA LEU A 124 13.31 -7.30 0.29
C LEU A 124 13.38 -6.86 1.76
N LEU A 125 12.23 -6.57 2.38
CA LEU A 125 12.16 -6.28 3.81
C LEU A 125 12.62 -7.50 4.63
N LEU A 126 12.15 -8.70 4.31
CA LEU A 126 12.59 -9.93 4.96
C LEU A 126 14.11 -10.10 4.88
N LEU A 127 14.71 -9.93 3.69
CA LEU A 127 16.15 -10.08 3.53
C LEU A 127 16.95 -9.01 4.30
N ASN A 128 16.39 -7.81 4.44
CA ASN A 128 17.02 -6.74 5.23
C ASN A 128 17.01 -7.04 6.73
N GLU A 129 15.97 -7.71 7.22
CA GLU A 129 15.81 -8.08 8.63
C GLU A 129 16.39 -9.48 8.95
N ALA A 130 16.87 -10.22 7.95
CA ALA A 130 17.40 -11.56 8.12
C ALA A 130 18.81 -11.52 8.74
N ASP A 131 18.91 -11.91 10.00
CA ASP A 131 20.18 -12.00 10.70
C ASP A 131 20.83 -13.37 10.53
N GLY A 132 21.66 -13.50 9.49
CA GLY A 132 22.53 -14.65 9.28
C GLY A 132 22.40 -15.30 7.89
N VAL A 133 23.51 -15.87 7.43
CA VAL A 133 23.62 -16.46 6.08
C VAL A 133 22.63 -17.61 5.87
N GLU A 134 22.39 -18.44 6.89
CA GLU A 134 21.46 -19.57 6.81
C GLU A 134 20.02 -19.12 6.51
N ILE A 135 19.52 -18.12 7.25
CA ILE A 135 18.16 -17.57 7.05
C ILE A 135 18.06 -16.91 5.67
N PHE A 136 19.08 -16.12 5.32
CA PHE A 136 19.16 -15.43 4.04
C PHE A 136 19.10 -16.43 2.87
N ASP A 137 19.93 -17.46 2.90
CA ASP A 137 20.00 -18.48 1.85
C ASP A 137 18.70 -19.30 1.76
N TYR A 138 18.11 -19.66 2.90
CA TYR A 138 16.82 -20.36 2.93
C TYR A 138 15.74 -19.58 2.18
N PHE A 139 15.53 -18.31 2.54
CA PHE A 139 14.47 -17.50 1.92
C PHE A 139 14.80 -17.12 0.47
N ILE A 140 16.06 -16.90 0.11
CA ILE A 140 16.48 -16.69 -1.29
C ILE A 140 16.16 -17.90 -2.16
N ASN A 141 16.57 -19.09 -1.72
CA ASN A 141 16.37 -20.32 -2.50
C ASN A 141 14.89 -20.63 -2.67
N LEU A 142 14.10 -20.47 -1.60
CA LEU A 142 12.67 -20.69 -1.65
C LEU A 142 11.97 -19.68 -2.58
N GLN A 143 12.29 -18.40 -2.47
CA GLN A 143 11.71 -17.37 -3.33
C GLN A 143 12.10 -17.59 -4.80
N LEU A 144 13.35 -17.95 -5.07
CA LEU A 144 13.85 -18.29 -6.41
C LEU A 144 13.07 -19.46 -7.02
N HIS A 145 12.84 -20.52 -6.23
CA HIS A 145 12.05 -21.68 -6.65
C HIS A 145 10.63 -21.26 -7.07
N LYS A 146 9.95 -20.48 -6.23
CA LYS A 146 8.57 -20.01 -6.50
C LYS A 146 8.48 -19.09 -7.71
N ILE A 147 9.42 -18.14 -7.84
CA ILE A 147 9.47 -17.23 -9.01
C ILE A 147 9.75 -18.01 -10.30
N THR A 148 10.59 -19.03 -10.25
CA THR A 148 10.88 -19.89 -11.41
C THR A 148 9.63 -20.63 -11.87
N ILE A 149 8.82 -21.13 -10.94
CA ILE A 149 7.52 -21.74 -11.26
C ILE A 149 6.57 -20.71 -11.89
N LEU A 150 6.46 -19.52 -11.29
CA LEU A 150 5.61 -18.44 -11.82
C LEU A 150 6.05 -18.02 -13.24
N GLN A 151 7.35 -17.92 -13.47
CA GLN A 151 7.92 -17.56 -14.77
C GLN A 151 7.57 -18.61 -15.85
N LYS A 152 7.64 -19.90 -15.52
CA LYS A 152 7.22 -20.98 -16.42
C LYS A 152 5.73 -20.90 -16.75
N GLN A 153 4.89 -20.64 -15.74
CA GLN A 153 3.44 -20.47 -15.94
C GLN A 153 3.12 -19.28 -16.83
N LEU A 154 3.79 -18.14 -16.61
CA LEU A 154 3.64 -16.94 -17.44
C LEU A 154 4.12 -17.17 -18.87
N ALA A 155 5.24 -17.89 -19.06
CA ALA A 155 5.70 -18.24 -20.40
C ALA A 155 4.69 -19.12 -21.13
N GLY A 156 4.08 -20.09 -20.44
CA GLY A 156 2.97 -20.91 -20.97
C GLY A 156 1.75 -20.06 -21.35
N PHE A 157 1.35 -19.14 -20.48
CA PHE A 157 0.29 -18.17 -20.75
C PHE A 157 0.55 -17.34 -22.01
N VAL A 158 1.74 -16.73 -22.12
CA VAL A 158 2.14 -15.91 -23.28
C VAL A 158 2.18 -16.75 -24.56
N ALA A 159 2.77 -17.94 -24.52
CA ALA A 159 2.88 -18.82 -25.69
C ALA A 159 1.51 -19.28 -26.21
N LYS A 160 0.55 -19.55 -25.33
CA LYS A 160 -0.81 -20.00 -25.70
C LYS A 160 -1.75 -18.86 -26.08
N HIS A 161 -1.37 -17.62 -25.78
CA HIS A 161 -2.04 -16.42 -26.30
C HIS A 161 -1.60 -16.07 -27.73
N ASP A 162 -0.52 -16.67 -28.24
CA ASP A 162 -0.21 -16.60 -29.67
C ASP A 162 -1.32 -17.34 -30.44
N TYR A 163 -2.08 -16.59 -31.23
CA TYR A 163 -3.21 -17.09 -32.04
C TYR A 163 -2.82 -18.22 -33.00
N ARG A 164 -1.52 -18.40 -33.29
CA ARG A 164 -0.97 -19.48 -34.12
C ARG A 164 -0.89 -20.81 -33.37
N LEU A 165 -0.85 -20.78 -32.03
CA LEU A 165 -0.72 -21.93 -31.14
C LEU A 165 -2.04 -22.15 -30.40
N ARG A 166 -3.05 -22.68 -31.09
CA ARG A 166 -4.35 -23.07 -30.50
C ARG A 166 -4.20 -24.28 -29.57
N LYS A 167 -3.58 -24.08 -28.40
CA LYS A 167 -3.54 -25.05 -27.31
C LYS A 167 -4.37 -24.54 -26.15
N GLU A 168 -5.07 -25.47 -25.50
CA GLU A 168 -5.87 -25.16 -24.32
C GLU A 168 -4.99 -24.63 -23.17
N MET A 169 -5.46 -23.56 -22.56
CA MET A 169 -4.78 -22.92 -21.44
C MET A 169 -5.28 -23.52 -20.14
N THR A 170 -4.35 -23.84 -19.24
CA THR A 170 -4.73 -24.30 -17.90
C THR A 170 -5.18 -23.12 -17.05
N GLY A 171 -6.10 -23.32 -16.12
CA GLY A 171 -6.54 -22.25 -15.20
C GLY A 171 -5.42 -21.70 -14.29
N ILE A 172 -4.28 -22.40 -14.19
CA ILE A 172 -3.07 -21.91 -13.50
C ILE A 172 -2.30 -20.91 -14.38
N GLU A 173 -2.11 -21.24 -15.66
CA GLU A 173 -1.48 -20.33 -16.63
C GLU A 173 -2.32 -19.06 -16.81
N GLU A 174 -3.64 -19.18 -16.92
CA GLU A 174 -4.56 -18.04 -17.08
C GLU A 174 -4.43 -17.00 -15.96
N LYS A 175 -4.11 -17.44 -14.74
CA LYS A 175 -3.95 -16.57 -13.56
C LYS A 175 -2.52 -16.08 -13.34
N SER A 176 -1.55 -16.60 -14.10
CA SER A 176 -0.13 -16.32 -13.88
C SER A 176 0.24 -14.84 -14.04
N TRP A 177 -0.37 -14.13 -14.99
CA TRP A 177 -0.13 -12.69 -15.18
C TRP A 177 -0.57 -11.88 -13.95
N ALA A 178 -1.71 -12.21 -13.34
CA ALA A 178 -2.20 -11.54 -12.13
C ALA A 178 -1.27 -11.80 -10.94
N ASN A 179 -0.80 -13.04 -10.79
CA ASN A 179 0.18 -13.40 -9.76
C ASN A 179 1.51 -12.64 -9.91
N VAL A 180 1.94 -12.36 -11.14
CA VAL A 180 3.12 -11.50 -11.41
C VAL A 180 2.87 -10.06 -10.96
N PHE A 181 1.70 -9.50 -11.25
CA PHE A 181 1.32 -8.16 -10.77
C PHE A 181 1.32 -8.08 -9.24
N GLU A 182 0.78 -9.10 -8.57
CA GLU A 182 0.80 -9.22 -7.11
C GLU A 182 2.22 -9.31 -6.56
N TYR A 183 3.09 -10.11 -7.20
CA TYR A 183 4.49 -10.22 -6.82
C TYR A 183 5.21 -8.87 -6.88
N PHE A 184 4.99 -8.05 -7.91
CA PHE A 184 5.60 -6.71 -7.97
C PHE A 184 4.95 -5.68 -7.02
N GLY A 185 4.04 -6.09 -6.14
CA GLY A 185 3.47 -5.25 -5.09
C GLY A 185 2.22 -4.48 -5.52
N SER A 186 1.58 -4.87 -6.62
CA SER A 186 0.31 -4.28 -7.02
C SER A 186 -0.81 -4.83 -6.13
N LYS A 187 -1.50 -3.96 -5.38
CA LYS A 187 -2.72 -4.37 -4.64
C LYS A 187 -3.78 -4.82 -5.65
N LYS A 188 -4.38 -6.00 -5.45
CA LYS A 188 -5.45 -6.61 -6.29
C LYS A 188 -6.55 -5.63 -6.77
N TYR A 189 -6.81 -4.56 -6.01
CA TYR A 189 -7.88 -3.60 -6.27
C TYR A 189 -7.72 -2.71 -7.51
N ILE A 190 -6.60 -2.77 -8.25
CA ILE A 190 -6.41 -1.96 -9.47
C ILE A 190 -6.75 -2.73 -10.75
N THR A 191 -6.75 -4.07 -10.73
CA THR A 191 -6.97 -4.89 -11.93
C THR A 191 -8.36 -5.48 -12.05
N SER A 192 -9.22 -5.36 -11.02
CA SER A 192 -10.64 -5.71 -11.10
C SER A 192 -11.44 -4.58 -11.76
N SER A 193 -11.15 -4.28 -13.03
CA SER A 193 -12.07 -3.56 -13.90
C SER A 193 -12.52 -4.49 -15.01
N LYS A 194 -13.57 -5.27 -14.72
CA LYS A 194 -14.71 -5.61 -15.58
C LYS A 194 -15.54 -6.70 -14.91
#